data_AF-W1V5F1-F1
#
_entry.id   AF-W1V5F1-F1
#
_cell.length_a   1.000
_cell.length_b   1.000
_cell.length_c   1.000
_cell.angle_alpha   90.00
_cell.angle_beta   90.00
_cell.angle_gamma   90.00
#
_symmetry.space_group_name_H-M   'P 1'
#
loop_
_entity.id
_entity.type
_entity.pdbx_description
1 polymer ?
#
loop_
_entity_poly.entity_id
_entity_poly.type
_entity_poly.pdbx_seq_one_letter_code
_entity_poly.pdbx_strand_id
1 'polypeptide(L)' 'MAQKTQVILVDDIDNGPATQTVTFGIDGVTYEIDLNDEHAAALRESLAEWISKARRTGGR' A
#
# COMPACT_ATOMS: atom_id res chain seq x y z
N MET A 1 19.02 33.75 8.05
CA MET A 1 17.72 33.05 7.96
C MET A 1 18.02 31.56 7.84
N ALA A 2 17.32 30.69 8.57
CA ALA A 2 17.53 29.25 8.53
C ALA A 2 16.24 28.55 8.09
N GLN A 3 16.34 27.59 7.17
CA GLN A 3 15.21 26.82 6.63
C GLN A 3 15.42 25.35 6.96
N LYS A 4 14.35 24.67 7.40
CA LYS A 4 14.33 23.22 7.64
C LYS A 4 13.31 22.59 6.68
N THR A 5 13.78 21.66 5.85
CA THR A 5 12.93 20.85 4.98
C THR A 5 12.77 19.47 5.63
N GLN A 6 11.54 18.98 5.74
CA GLN A 6 11.25 17.63 6.22
C GLN A 6 10.52 16.86 5.12
N VAL A 7 11.03 15.67 4.81
CA VAL A 7 10.35 14.71 3.94
C VAL A 7 9.66 13.70 4.85
N ILE A 8 8.34 13.53 4.67
CA ILE A 8 7.53 12.55 5.40
C ILE A 8 6.78 11.68 4.38
N LEU A 9 6.64 10.40 4.71
CA LEU A 9 5.72 9.51 4.00
C LEU A 9 4.32 9.73 4.60
N VAL A 10 3.35 9.94 3.73
CA VAL A 10 1.98 10.29 4.12
C VAL A 10 1.05 9.19 3.64
N ASP A 11 0.12 8.78 4.50
CA ASP A 11 -0.89 7.80 4.17
C ASP A 11 -1.91 8.39 3.19
N ASP A 12 -2.11 7.73 2.06
CA ASP A 12 -2.99 8.21 0.98
C ASP A 12 -4.49 8.15 1.32
N ILE A 13 -4.87 7.44 2.39
CA ILE A 13 -6.27 7.29 2.83
C ILE A 13 -6.69 8.42 3.75
N ASP A 14 -5.88 8.72 4.77
CA ASP A 14 -6.23 9.67 5.83
C ASP A 14 -5.29 10.88 5.96
N ASN A 15 -4.23 10.94 5.14
CA ASN A 15 -3.16 11.94 5.20
C ASN A 15 -2.35 11.93 6.52
N GLY A 16 -2.41 10.83 7.28
CA GLY A 16 -1.59 10.57 8.45
C GLY A 16 -0.19 10.07 8.11
N PRO A 17 0.61 9.63 9.10
CA PRO A 17 1.93 9.06 8.85
C PRO A 17 1.81 7.67 8.20
N ALA A 18 2.41 7.49 7.03
CA ALA A 18 2.57 6.16 6.42
C ALA A 18 3.87 5.48 6.86
N THR A 19 3.85 4.15 6.84
CA THR A 19 4.99 3.30 7.22
C THR A 19 5.55 2.52 6.03
N GLN A 20 4.75 2.31 4.98
CA GLN A 20 5.12 1.47 3.84
C GLN A 20 4.35 1.84 2.57
N THR A 21 4.98 1.60 1.42
CA THR A 21 4.32 1.59 0.11
C THR A 21 3.86 0.17 -0.22
N VAL A 22 2.61 -0.01 -0.61
CA VAL A 22 2.05 -1.31 -1.02
C VAL A 22 1.77 -1.31 -2.51
N THR A 23 2.39 -2.24 -3.23
CA THR A 23 2.09 -2.49 -4.65
C THR A 23 0.97 -3.53 -4.77
N PHE A 24 -0.06 -3.24 -5.57
CA PHE A 24 -1.13 -4.18 -5.88
C PHE A 24 -1.59 -4.01 -7.34
N GLY A 25 -2.52 -4.84 -7.82
CA GLY A 25 -3.00 -4.74 -9.19
C GLY A 25 -4.37 -5.36 -9.42
N ILE A 26 -5.07 -4.81 -10.40
CA ILE A 26 -6.39 -5.28 -10.87
C ILE A 26 -6.47 -5.07 -12.38
N ASP A 27 -7.01 -6.05 -13.10
CA ASP A 27 -7.17 -6.01 -14.57
C ASP A 27 -5.91 -5.66 -15.37
N GLY A 28 -4.75 -6.12 -14.88
CA GLY A 28 -3.45 -5.92 -15.54
C GLY A 28 -2.84 -4.53 -15.30
N VAL A 29 -3.48 -3.67 -14.52
CA VAL A 29 -2.92 -2.38 -14.09
C VAL A 29 -2.30 -2.54 -12.71
N THR A 30 -1.08 -2.01 -12.54
CA THR A 30 -0.35 -1.99 -11.27
C THR A 30 -0.50 -0.62 -10.61
N TYR A 31 -0.76 -0.63 -9.30
CA TYR A 31 -0.94 0.54 -8.46
C TYR A 31 0.03 0.47 -7.29
N GLU A 32 0.42 1.64 -6.79
CA GLU A 32 1.15 1.82 -5.53
C GLU A 32 0.34 2.76 -4.65
N ILE A 33 0.40 2.54 -3.35
CA ILE A 33 -0.28 3.34 -2.34
C ILE A 33 0.57 3.38 -1.07
N ASP A 34 0.76 4.56 -0.49
CA ASP A 34 1.46 4.76 0.77
C ASP A 34 0.47 4.63 1.92
N LEU A 35 0.75 3.71 2.86
CA LEU A 35 -0.17 3.34 3.92
C LEU A 35 0.56 3.21 5.27
N ASN A 36 -0.18 3.47 6.35
CA ASN A 36 0.14 3.04 7.69
C ASN A 36 -0.10 1.52 7.85
N ASP A 37 0.34 0.95 8.98
CA ASP A 37 0.28 -0.50 9.21
C ASP A 37 -1.16 -1.05 9.24
N GLU A 38 -2.11 -0.27 9.76
CA GLU A 38 -3.52 -0.66 9.86
C GLU A 38 -4.19 -0.71 8.48
N HIS A 39 -4.05 0.35 7.67
CA HIS A 39 -4.59 0.38 6.32
C HIS A 39 -3.91 -0.64 5.41
N ALA A 40 -2.60 -0.85 5.56
CA ALA A 40 -1.88 -1.87 4.80
C ALA A 40 -2.34 -3.29 5.19
N ALA A 41 -2.71 -3.54 6.45
CA ALA A 41 -3.32 -4.80 6.87
C ALA A 41 -4.73 -4.95 6.30
N ALA A 42 -5.55 -3.91 6.36
CA ALA A 42 -6.92 -3.91 5.84
C ALA A 42 -6.97 -4.18 4.32
N LEU A 43 -6.04 -3.62 3.54
CA LEU A 43 -5.90 -3.91 2.11
C LEU A 43 -5.60 -5.39 1.86
N ARG A 44 -4.66 -5.97 2.60
CA ARG A 44 -4.27 -7.39 2.45
C ARG A 44 -5.41 -8.33 2.87
N GLU A 45 -6.12 -8.01 3.94
CA GLU A 45 -7.30 -8.75 4.40
C GLU A 45 -8.42 -8.73 3.35
N SER A 46 -8.70 -7.55 2.77
CA SER A 46 -9.71 -7.40 1.71
C SER A 46 -9.41 -8.24 0.46
N LEU A 47 -8.12 -8.49 0.18
CA LEU A 47 -7.69 -9.33 -0.94
C LEU A 47 -7.60 -10.83 -0.58
N ALA A 48 -7.62 -11.18 0.71
CA ALA A 48 -7.31 -12.53 1.19
C ALA A 48 -8.27 -13.59 0.65
N GLU A 49 -9.58 -13.29 0.60
CA GLU A 49 -10.57 -14.24 0.07
C GLU A 49 -10.26 -14.64 -1.38
N TRP A 50 -9.95 -13.65 -2.22
CA TRP A 50 -9.66 -13.86 -3.64
C TRP A 50 -8.35 -14.60 -3.84
N ILE A 51 -7.30 -14.19 -3.12
CA ILE A 51 -5.98 -14.82 -3.17
C ILE A 51 -6.08 -16.29 -2.76
N SER A 52 -6.89 -16.63 -1.74
CA SER A 52 -7.03 -18.01 -1.25
C SER A 52 -7.60 -18.98 -2.28
N LYS A 53 -8.37 -18.47 -3.25
CA LYS A 53 -9.01 -19.25 -4.33
C LYS A 53 -8.27 -19.12 -5.66
N ALA A 54 -7.29 -18.23 -5.75
CA ALA A 54 -6.54 -17.94 -6.97
C ALA A 54 -5.29 -18.81 -7.10
N ARG A 55 -4.72 -18.82 -8.30
CA ARG A 55 -3.40 -19.41 -8.57
C ARG A 55 -2.39 -18.32 -8.85
N ARG A 56 -1.17 -18.48 -8.33
CA ARG A 56 -0.04 -17.61 -8.68
C ARG A 56 0.30 -17.84 -10.17
N THR A 57 0.25 -16.79 -10.97
CA THR A 57 0.65 -16.82 -12.39
C THR A 57 2.07 -16.30 -12.60
N GLY A 58 2.72 -15.79 -11.54
CA GLY A 58 4.10 -15.31 -11.50
C GLY A 58 4.57 -14.99 -10.07
N GLY A 59 5.83 -14.58 -9.94
CA GLY A 59 6.49 -14.20 -8.68
C GLY A 59 7.60 -15.16 -8.26
N ARG A 60 8.66 -14.60 -7.66
CA ARG A 60 9.75 -15.33 -6.98
C ARG A 60 9.25 -15.96 -5.67
#